data_AF-A9Q770-F1
#
_entry.id   AF-A9Q770-F1
#
_cell.length_a   1.000
_cell.length_b   1.000
_cell.length_c   1.000
_cell.angle_alpha   90.00
_cell.angle_beta   90.00
_cell.angle_gamma   90.00
#
_symmetry.space_group_name_H-M   'P 1'
#
loop_
_entity.id
_entity.type
_entity.pdbx_description
1 polymer ?
#
loop_
_entity_poly.entity_id
_entity_poly.type
_entity_poly.pdbx_seq_one_letter_code
_entity_poly.pdbx_strand_id
1 'polypeptide(L)'
;NGESYKRIVAEAAKKAIGEDNIIERVFMVELLLDKNKENQIAGAIGFSVRENKVYVIKSKTIMVACGGAVNIYHPSSVGEGKGSAWYPVWNSGSTYTMCMKVGAEMSLMENS
;
A
#
# COMPACT_ATOMS: atom_id res chain seq x y z
N ASN A 1 -14.37 -13.06 -19.81
CA ASN A 1 -13.59 -12.06 -20.57
C ASN A 1 -12.96 -10.97 -19.68
N GLY A 2 -12.31 -11.34 -18.57
CA GLY A 2 -11.66 -10.37 -17.66
C GLY A 2 -10.40 -10.89 -16.97
N GLU A 3 -9.97 -12.11 -17.29
CA GLU A 3 -8.81 -12.76 -16.66
C GLU A 3 -7.53 -11.92 -16.83
N SER A 4 -7.32 -11.36 -18.01
CA SER A 4 -6.15 -10.54 -18.33
C SER A 4 -6.26 -9.08 -17.91
N TYR A 5 -7.34 -8.66 -17.24
CA TYR A 5 -7.60 -7.24 -16.95
C TYR A 5 -6.43 -6.57 -16.22
N LYS A 6 -5.90 -7.20 -15.16
CA LYS A 6 -4.78 -6.62 -14.42
C LYS A 6 -3.49 -6.58 -15.23
N ARG A 7 -3.26 -7.57 -16.10
CA ARG A 7 -2.06 -7.61 -16.97
C ARG A 7 -2.09 -6.45 -17.97
N ILE A 8 -3.22 -6.24 -18.63
CA ILE A 8 -3.40 -5.16 -19.61
C ILE A 8 -3.18 -3.79 -18.95
N VAL A 9 -3.77 -3.55 -17.78
CA VAL A 9 -3.60 -2.27 -17.06
C VAL A 9 -2.16 -2.10 -16.56
N ALA A 10 -1.51 -3.17 -16.09
CA ALA A 10 -0.12 -3.11 -15.63
C ALA A 10 0.86 -2.83 -16.77
N GLU A 11 0.66 -3.43 -17.94
CA GLU A 11 1.49 -3.19 -19.13
C GLU A 11 1.39 -1.74 -19.60
N ALA A 12 0.17 -1.18 -19.61
CA ALA A 12 -0.03 0.23 -19.94
C ALA A 12 0.69 1.17 -18.97
N ALA A 13 0.58 0.91 -17.66
CA ALA A 13 1.26 1.69 -16.62
C ALA A 13 2.79 1.58 -16.74
N LYS A 14 3.32 0.36 -16.93
CA LYS A 14 4.76 0.09 -17.10
C LYS A 14 5.33 0.85 -18.30
N LYS A 15 4.61 0.85 -19.43
CA LYS A 15 5.02 1.60 -20.64
C LYS A 15 5.03 3.11 -20.42
N ALA A 16 4.07 3.64 -19.65
CA ALA A 16 3.95 5.07 -19.42
C ALA A 16 5.02 5.64 -18.47
N ILE A 17 5.31 4.94 -17.36
CA ILE A 17 6.24 5.43 -16.34
C ILE A 17 7.69 4.99 -16.58
N GLY A 18 7.90 3.91 -17.34
CA GLY A 18 9.21 3.29 -17.54
C GLY A 18 9.59 2.32 -16.42
N GLU A 19 10.20 1.20 -16.79
CA GLU A 19 10.52 0.10 -15.85
C GLU A 19 11.53 0.52 -14.77
N ASP A 20 12.48 1.39 -15.10
CA ASP A 20 13.48 1.91 -14.15
C ASP A 20 12.87 2.73 -12.99
N ASN A 21 11.63 3.21 -13.16
CA ASN A 21 10.88 3.96 -12.15
C ASN A 21 9.96 3.06 -11.32
N ILE A 22 9.97 1.74 -11.54
CA ILE A 22 9.14 0.77 -10.81
C ILE A 22 10.04 -0.08 -9.93
N ILE A 23 9.80 0.00 -8.62
CA ILE A 23 10.50 -0.83 -7.63
C ILE A 23 9.50 -1.84 -7.08
N GLU A 24 9.63 -3.10 -7.50
CA GLU A 24 8.81 -4.19 -7.00
C GLU A 24 9.42 -4.84 -5.75
N ARG A 25 8.60 -5.61 -5.02
CA ARG A 25 9.02 -6.38 -3.83
C ARG A 25 9.60 -5.51 -2.71
N VAL A 26 9.17 -4.26 -2.63
CA VAL A 26 9.43 -3.36 -1.50
C VAL A 26 8.13 -3.13 -0.76
N PHE A 27 8.13 -3.37 0.54
CA PHE A 27 7.00 -3.11 1.41
C PHE A 27 7.21 -1.78 2.13
N MET A 28 6.30 -0.82 1.88
CA MET A 28 6.31 0.48 2.54
C MET A 28 5.65 0.37 3.91
N VAL A 29 6.31 0.94 4.93
CA VAL A 29 5.92 0.80 6.34
C VAL A 29 5.43 2.11 6.92
N GLU A 30 6.13 3.21 6.63
CA GLU A 30 5.84 4.52 7.23
C GLU A 30 6.04 5.67 6.23
N LEU A 31 5.28 6.74 6.45
CA LEU A 31 5.42 8.02 5.75
C LEU A 31 6.24 8.99 6.62
N LEU A 32 6.95 9.90 5.96
CA LEU A 32 7.81 10.90 6.60
C LEU A 32 7.26 12.29 6.36
N LEU A 33 7.13 13.07 7.43
CA LEU A 33 6.80 14.49 7.37
C LEU A 33 8.05 15.36 7.25
N ASP A 34 7.90 16.55 6.69
CA ASP A 34 8.94 17.57 6.59
C ASP A 34 9.31 18.06 7.99
N LYS A 35 10.61 18.21 8.24
CA LYS A 35 11.13 18.64 9.54
C LYS A 35 10.81 20.12 9.84
N ASN A 36 10.72 20.94 8.80
CA ASN A 36 10.63 22.39 8.90
C ASN A 36 9.21 22.91 8.62
N LYS A 37 8.37 22.11 7.95
CA LYS A 37 6.99 22.47 7.61
C LYS A 37 6.03 21.44 8.20
N GLU A 38 5.23 21.90 9.15
CA GLU A 38 4.20 21.08 9.76
C GLU A 38 3.19 20.55 8.72
N ASN A 39 2.75 19.30 8.90
CA ASN A 39 1.77 18.62 8.05
C ASN A 39 2.14 18.55 6.55
N GLN A 40 3.42 18.64 6.20
CA GLN A 40 3.91 18.51 4.83
C GLN A 40 4.58 17.15 4.66
N ILE A 41 4.23 16.41 3.61
CA ILE A 41 4.91 15.15 3.29
C ILE A 41 6.33 15.40 2.75
N ALA A 42 7.28 14.56 3.15
CA ALA A 42 8.67 14.60 2.71
C ALA A 42 9.19 13.27 2.13
N GLY A 43 8.51 12.15 2.38
CA GLY A 43 8.94 10.86 1.87
C GLY A 43 8.24 9.66 2.50
N ALA A 44 8.79 8.49 2.25
CA ALA A 44 8.32 7.22 2.82
C ALA A 44 9.49 6.25 3.02
N ILE A 45 9.34 5.33 3.96
CA ILE A 45 10.32 4.28 4.30
C ILE A 45 9.71 2.91 4.06
N GLY A 46 10.49 2.02 3.50
CA GLY A 46 10.15 0.61 3.31
C GLY A 46 11.37 -0.29 3.31
N PHE A 47 11.17 -1.59 3.15
CA PHE A 47 12.24 -2.57 3.03
C PHE A 47 11.95 -3.59 1.94
N SER A 48 13.00 -4.16 1.36
CA SER A 48 12.88 -5.24 0.39
C SER A 48 12.49 -6.55 1.08
N VAL A 49 11.56 -7.30 0.48
CA VAL A 49 11.20 -8.66 0.91
C VAL A 49 12.00 -9.74 0.16
N ARG A 50 13.08 -9.35 -0.53
CA ARG A 50 13.98 -10.24 -1.27
C ARG A 50 15.43 -10.12 -0.84
N GLU A 51 15.80 -8.94 -0.36
CA GLU A 51 17.17 -8.59 0.01
C GLU A 51 17.14 -7.82 1.33
N ASN A 52 18.25 -7.83 2.07
CA ASN A 52 18.38 -7.02 3.28
C ASN A 52 18.71 -5.57 2.91
N LYS A 53 17.71 -4.84 2.40
CA LYS A 53 17.83 -3.47 1.93
C LYS A 53 16.67 -2.62 2.41
N VAL A 54 17.00 -1.50 3.04
CA VAL A 54 16.04 -0.47 3.45
C VAL A 54 15.97 0.61 2.37
N TYR A 55 14.75 1.03 2.03
CA TYR A 55 14.45 2.09 1.08
C TYR A 55 13.97 3.32 1.82
N VAL A 56 14.62 4.45 1.55
CA VAL A 56 14.18 5.78 1.99
C VAL A 56 13.90 6.60 0.74
N ILE A 57 12.63 6.81 0.44
CA ILE A 57 12.19 7.53 -0.76
C ILE A 57 11.81 8.95 -0.35
N LYS A 58 12.52 9.94 -0.89
CA LYS A 58 12.18 11.36 -0.71
C LYS A 58 11.29 11.82 -1.84
N SER A 59 10.21 12.52 -1.52
CA SER A 59 9.22 12.96 -2.51
C SER A 59 8.49 14.20 -2.04
N LYS A 60 8.13 15.08 -2.97
CA LYS A 60 7.32 16.28 -2.69
C LYS A 60 5.84 15.97 -2.51
N THR A 61 5.37 14.90 -3.13
CA THR A 61 3.97 14.44 -3.13
C THR A 61 3.96 12.92 -3.09
N ILE A 62 3.01 12.33 -2.35
CA ILE A 62 2.83 10.88 -2.25
C ILE A 62 1.37 10.53 -2.49
N MET A 63 1.13 9.48 -3.26
CA MET A 63 -0.16 8.83 -3.39
C MET A 63 -0.09 7.44 -2.76
N VAL A 64 -0.96 7.15 -1.78
CA VAL A 64 -1.01 5.86 -1.11
C VAL A 64 -2.18 5.05 -1.68
N ALA A 65 -1.86 3.99 -2.43
CA ALA A 65 -2.84 3.13 -3.10
C ALA A 65 -2.66 1.66 -2.72
N CYS A 66 -2.59 1.37 -1.41
CA CYS A 66 -2.28 0.04 -0.87
C CYS A 66 -3.52 -0.82 -0.58
N GLY A 67 -4.68 -0.46 -1.13
CA GLY A 67 -5.95 -1.17 -0.91
C GLY A 67 -6.54 -0.96 0.50
N GLY A 68 -7.58 -1.74 0.79
CA GLY A 68 -8.28 -1.73 2.08
C GLY A 68 -7.62 -2.62 3.13
N ALA A 69 -8.42 -3.19 4.03
CA ALA A 69 -7.95 -4.07 5.09
C ALA A 69 -8.82 -5.32 5.20
N VAL A 70 -8.18 -6.49 5.25
CA VAL A 70 -8.80 -7.81 5.31
C VAL A 70 -8.21 -8.58 6.49
N ASN A 71 -8.93 -9.59 6.99
CA ASN A 71 -8.54 -10.37 8.17
C ASN A 71 -8.47 -9.58 9.48
N ILE A 72 -9.13 -8.42 9.56
CA ILE A 72 -9.31 -7.67 10.82
C ILE A 72 -10.27 -8.43 11.74
N TYR A 73 -11.35 -8.98 11.17
CA TYR A 73 -12.33 -9.80 11.89
C TYR A 73 -12.03 -11.29 11.76
N HIS A 74 -12.49 -12.07 12.73
CA HIS A 74 -12.36 -13.52 12.69
C HIS A 74 -13.17 -14.10 11.51
N PRO A 75 -12.54 -14.85 10.58
CA PRO A 75 -13.24 -15.41 9.44
C PRO A 75 -14.14 -16.59 9.84
N SER A 76 -15.23 -16.80 9.09
CA SER A 76 -16.15 -17.92 9.29
C SER A 76 -15.52 -19.29 8.97
N SER A 77 -14.45 -19.31 8.17
CA SER A 77 -13.66 -20.50 7.86
C SER A 77 -12.28 -20.42 8.51
N VAL A 78 -11.89 -21.46 9.24
CA VAL A 78 -10.60 -21.56 9.97
C VAL A 78 -9.64 -22.54 9.29
N GLY A 79 -8.36 -22.53 9.70
CA GLY A 79 -7.32 -23.36 9.08
C GLY A 79 -6.94 -22.86 7.68
N GLU A 80 -6.88 -23.77 6.70
CA GLU A 80 -6.58 -23.46 5.30
C GLU A 80 -7.62 -22.50 4.67
N GLY A 81 -8.84 -22.48 5.20
CA GLY A 81 -9.91 -21.58 4.75
C GLY A 81 -9.69 -20.09 5.07
N LYS A 82 -8.72 -19.74 5.91
CA LYS A 82 -8.39 -18.33 6.23
C LYS A 82 -7.89 -17.54 5.01
N GLY A 83 -7.37 -18.24 3.99
CA GLY A 83 -6.92 -17.62 2.73
C GLY A 83 -8.07 -17.23 1.80
N SER A 84 -9.29 -17.71 2.06
CA SER A 84 -10.46 -17.55 1.19
C SER A 84 -11.36 -16.41 1.65
N ALA A 85 -10.79 -15.23 1.88
CA ALA A 85 -11.58 -14.03 2.15
C ALA A 85 -12.27 -13.51 0.88
N TRP A 86 -13.41 -12.83 1.05
CA TRP A 86 -14.15 -12.24 -0.07
C TRP A 86 -13.38 -11.07 -0.73
N TYR A 87 -12.50 -10.41 0.01
CA TYR A 87 -11.58 -9.37 -0.49
C TYR A 87 -10.13 -9.87 -0.39
N PRO A 88 -9.18 -9.33 -1.19
CA PRO A 88 -7.83 -9.91 -1.27
C PRO A 88 -7.08 -9.96 0.06
N VAL A 89 -6.63 -11.15 0.46
CA VAL A 89 -6.00 -11.43 1.77
C VAL A 89 -4.66 -10.72 2.02
N TRP A 90 -4.00 -10.24 0.96
CA TRP A 90 -2.75 -9.48 1.07
C TRP A 90 -2.97 -8.00 1.42
N ASN A 91 -4.23 -7.54 1.49
CA ASN A 91 -4.55 -6.18 1.92
C ASN A 91 -4.61 -6.09 3.45
N SER A 92 -3.54 -5.55 4.06
CA SER A 92 -3.38 -5.47 5.52
C SER A 92 -3.74 -4.12 6.12
N GLY A 93 -4.42 -3.23 5.38
CA GLY A 93 -4.77 -1.89 5.87
C GLY A 93 -3.63 -0.87 5.86
N SER A 94 -2.55 -1.13 5.10
CA SER A 94 -1.38 -0.24 5.05
C SER A 94 -1.74 1.19 4.66
N THR A 95 -2.74 1.38 3.79
CA THR A 95 -3.23 2.72 3.41
C THR A 95 -3.69 3.51 4.63
N TYR A 96 -4.55 2.90 5.45
CA TYR A 96 -5.15 3.57 6.59
C TYR A 96 -4.10 3.89 7.65
N THR A 97 -3.29 2.91 8.05
CA THR A 97 -2.29 3.11 9.10
C THR A 97 -1.25 4.15 8.71
N MET A 98 -0.74 4.12 7.47
CA MET A 98 0.28 5.07 7.03
C MET A 98 -0.25 6.51 6.98
N CYS A 99 -1.46 6.72 6.44
CA CYS A 99 -2.08 8.04 6.37
C CYS A 99 -2.49 8.58 7.74
N MET A 100 -3.09 7.73 8.59
CA MET A 100 -3.49 8.12 9.95
C MET A 100 -2.30 8.56 10.80
N LYS A 101 -1.17 7.83 10.71
CA LYS A 101 0.05 8.15 11.48
C LYS A 101 0.64 9.52 11.16
N VAL A 102 0.43 10.03 9.94
CA VAL A 102 0.88 11.37 9.55
C VAL A 102 -0.18 12.46 9.75
N GLY A 103 -1.28 12.14 10.43
CA GLY A 103 -2.33 13.11 10.75
C GLY A 103 -3.30 13.40 9.60
N ALA A 104 -3.38 12.53 8.59
CA ALA A 104 -4.38 12.67 7.54
C ALA A 104 -5.79 12.47 8.10
N GLU A 105 -6.73 13.31 7.66
CA GLU A 105 -8.14 13.18 8.02
C GLU A 105 -8.73 11.90 7.41
N MET A 106 -9.53 11.19 8.20
CA MET A 106 -10.19 9.94 7.81
C MET A 106 -11.70 10.14 7.90
N SER A 107 -12.44 9.61 6.94
CA SER A 107 -13.90 9.74 6.89
C SER A 107 -14.56 8.38 6.68
N LEU A 108 -15.74 8.19 7.27
CA LEU A 108 -16.57 6.98 7.13
C LEU A 108 -15.84 5.67 7.47
N MET A 109 -15.03 5.68 8.52
CA MET A 109 -14.25 4.50 8.94
C MET A 109 -15.12 3.42 9.60
N GLU A 110 -16.31 3.78 10.04
CA GLU A 110 -17.30 2.96 10.72
C GLU A 110 -18.33 2.34 9.79
N ASN A 111 -18.43 2.83 8.54
CA ASN A 111 -19.47 2.39 7.62
C ASN A 111 -19.05 1.06 6.99
N SER A 112 -19.62 -0.04 7.49
CA SER A 112 -19.39 -1.43 7.04
C SER A 112 -20.58 -1.94 6.23
#